data_AF-A0A6N8B7I1-F1
#
_entry.id   AF-A0A6N8B7I1-F1
#
_cell.length_a   1.000
_cell.length_b   1.000
_cell.length_c   1.000
_cell.angle_alpha   90.00
_cell.angle_beta   90.00
_cell.angle_gamma   90.00
#
_symmetry.space_group_name_H-M   'P 1'
#
loop_
_entity.id
_entity.type
_entity.pdbx_description
1 polymer ?
#
loop_
_entity_poly.entity_id
_entity_poly.type
_entity_poly.pdbx_seq_one_letter_code
_entity_poly.pdbx_strand_id
1 'polypeptide(L)'
;MKRNIIQIDQDKCIGCGLCANACMQGAIKIINGKAQLVSESYCDGLGMCLPQCPVDAIKLVEKESESFNHERSNIKLKTNNDSVQFSGCPSAQTKLIDHEEEEVAKHGNQPSRLRQWPIQLHLLNPEAPYFKDANLLLCADCVMASYGDFQEKLLKNRTIAIACPKLDNTQGYVEKLTQILKVNNIKTIVVGRMEVPCCGGITTILKQALDNSEKDIPVREVVISVDGKVK
;
A
#
# COMPACT_ATOMS: atom_id res chain seq x y z
N MET A 1 31.60 22.20 9.07
CA MET A 1 32.18 20.90 8.63
C MET A 1 31.65 20.57 7.25
N LYS A 2 32.39 19.81 6.42
CA LYS A 2 31.85 19.35 5.13
C LYS A 2 30.84 18.24 5.35
N ARG A 3 29.65 18.36 4.76
CA ARG A 3 28.61 17.33 4.81
C ARG A 3 27.67 17.44 3.62
N ASN A 4 26.93 16.36 3.38
CA ASN A 4 25.91 16.31 2.37
C ASN A 4 24.68 17.11 2.79
N ILE A 5 24.25 18.04 1.95
CA ILE A 5 23.08 18.89 2.11
C ILE A 5 22.28 18.93 0.83
N ILE A 6 20.97 19.13 0.98
CA ILE A 6 20.08 19.36 -0.13
C ILE A 6 20.29 20.75 -0.73
N GLN A 7 20.45 20.82 -2.04
CA GLN A 7 20.40 22.05 -2.82
C GLN A 7 19.17 22.02 -3.72
N ILE A 8 18.40 23.12 -3.73
CA ILE A 8 17.17 23.26 -4.51
C ILE A 8 17.39 24.31 -5.61
N ASP A 9 17.25 23.87 -6.85
CA ASP A 9 17.22 24.70 -8.04
C ASP A 9 15.90 25.49 -8.10
N GLN A 10 15.99 26.80 -7.88
CA GLN A 10 14.82 27.68 -7.79
C GLN A 10 14.15 27.90 -9.15
N ASP A 11 14.89 27.78 -10.24
CA ASP A 11 14.37 27.99 -11.59
C ASP A 11 13.53 26.79 -12.01
N LYS A 12 13.98 25.58 -11.69
CA LYS A 12 13.22 24.35 -11.95
C LYS A 12 12.08 24.12 -10.97
N CYS A 13 12.19 24.58 -9.74
CA CYS A 13 11.20 24.28 -8.71
C CYS A 13 9.82 24.84 -9.09
N ILE A 14 8.79 24.00 -9.15
CA ILE A 14 7.41 24.44 -9.48
C ILE A 14 6.54 24.71 -8.23
N GLY A 15 7.13 24.67 -7.03
CA GLY A 15 6.39 25.00 -5.80
C GLY A 15 5.40 23.94 -5.29
N CYS A 16 5.39 22.73 -5.84
CA CYS A 16 4.38 21.71 -5.55
C CYS A 16 4.33 21.20 -4.09
N GLY A 17 5.36 21.45 -3.27
CA GLY A 17 5.36 21.09 -1.84
C GLY A 17 5.63 19.63 -1.49
N LEU A 18 5.79 18.73 -2.47
CA LEU A 18 6.02 17.30 -2.23
C LEU A 18 7.28 17.03 -1.39
N CYS A 19 8.38 17.74 -1.70
CA CYS A 19 9.62 17.64 -0.94
C CYS A 19 9.51 18.17 0.50
N ALA A 20 8.71 19.21 0.73
CA ALA A 20 8.45 19.76 2.06
C ALA A 20 7.64 18.76 2.92
N ASN A 21 6.67 18.07 2.32
CA ASN A 21 5.90 17.03 3.00
C ASN A 21 6.71 15.77 3.33
N ALA A 22 7.65 15.40 2.46
CA ALA A 22 8.51 14.24 2.67
C ALA A 22 9.66 14.47 3.67
N CYS A 23 9.95 15.74 4.01
CA CYS A 23 11.04 16.07 4.91
C CYS A 23 10.63 15.83 6.38
N MET A 24 11.04 14.68 6.92
CA MET A 24 10.76 14.32 8.32
C MET A 24 11.35 15.31 9.33
N GLN A 25 12.47 15.96 8.98
CA GLN A 25 13.12 16.98 9.81
C GLN A 25 12.46 18.37 9.69
N GLY A 26 11.50 18.55 8.78
CA GLY A 26 10.90 19.86 8.52
C GLY A 26 11.89 20.92 7.99
N ALA A 27 13.02 20.48 7.40
CA ALA A 27 14.08 21.34 6.90
C ALA A 27 13.68 22.12 5.64
N ILE A 28 12.70 21.62 4.87
CA ILE A 28 12.22 22.23 3.63
C ILE A 28 10.84 22.83 3.85
N LYS A 29 10.64 24.09 3.45
CA LYS A 29 9.33 24.76 3.41
C LYS A 29 9.07 25.40 2.05
N ILE A 30 7.81 25.66 1.75
CA ILE A 30 7.42 26.50 0.62
C ILE A 30 7.40 27.97 1.10
N ILE A 31 8.27 28.79 0.51
CA ILE A 31 8.38 30.22 0.78
C ILE A 31 8.32 30.93 -0.57
N ASN A 32 7.40 31.88 -0.72
CA ASN A 32 7.16 32.60 -1.98
C ASN A 32 6.90 31.65 -3.18
N GLY A 33 6.15 30.57 -2.95
CA GLY A 33 5.78 29.61 -3.99
C GLY A 33 6.93 28.69 -4.44
N LYS A 34 8.08 28.68 -3.77
CA LYS A 34 9.22 27.81 -4.10
C LYS A 34 9.71 27.06 -2.86
N ALA A 35 10.27 25.89 -3.06
CA ALA A 35 10.85 25.10 -1.98
C ALA A 35 12.20 25.67 -1.56
N GLN A 36 12.38 25.89 -0.26
CA GLN A 36 13.59 26.44 0.33
C GLN A 36 13.96 25.69 1.60
N LEU A 37 15.27 25.52 1.83
CA LEU A 37 15.77 25.10 3.13
C LEU A 37 15.61 26.25 4.12
N VAL A 38 14.91 26.02 5.22
CA VAL A 38 14.76 27.05 6.27
C VAL A 38 16.03 27.23 7.10
N SER A 39 16.84 26.18 7.20
CA SER A 39 18.18 26.21 7.75
C SER A 39 18.93 24.97 7.28
N GLU A 40 20.20 25.14 6.96
CA GLU A 40 21.05 24.02 6.61
C GLU A 40 21.27 23.08 7.79
N SER A 41 21.37 23.60 9.02
CA SER A 41 21.50 22.81 10.25
C SER A 41 20.30 21.89 10.54
N TYR A 42 19.19 22.01 9.79
CA TYR A 42 18.02 21.12 9.90
C TYR A 42 18.01 20.01 8.86
N CYS A 43 18.81 20.14 7.80
CA CYS A 43 18.95 19.09 6.81
C CYS A 43 19.90 18.02 7.35
N ASP A 44 19.46 16.78 7.47
CA ASP A 44 20.30 15.64 7.87
C ASP A 44 21.11 15.06 6.70
N GLY A 45 20.83 15.50 5.46
CA GLY A 45 21.51 15.03 4.25
C GLY A 45 21.04 13.65 3.78
N LEU A 46 19.96 13.09 4.33
CA LEU A 46 19.51 11.72 4.02
C LEU A 46 18.94 11.56 2.60
N GLY A 47 18.38 12.63 2.04
CA GLY A 47 17.94 12.64 0.65
C GLY A 47 16.53 12.15 0.36
N MET A 48 15.67 11.95 1.37
CA MET A 48 14.28 11.50 1.20
C MET A 48 13.43 12.38 0.26
N CYS A 49 13.80 13.65 0.10
CA CYS A 49 13.10 14.58 -0.78
C CYS A 49 13.48 14.47 -2.27
N LEU A 50 14.61 13.83 -2.61
CA LEU A 50 15.07 13.67 -4.01
C LEU A 50 14.03 12.96 -4.88
N PRO A 51 13.53 11.75 -4.54
CA PRO A 51 12.59 11.03 -5.40
C PRO A 51 11.20 11.69 -5.47
N GLN A 52 10.95 12.72 -4.65
CA GLN A 52 9.66 13.40 -4.55
C GLN A 52 9.55 14.61 -5.49
N CYS A 53 10.66 15.04 -6.11
CA CYS A 53 10.63 16.18 -7.00
C CYS A 53 10.27 15.75 -8.43
N PRO A 54 9.08 16.08 -8.95
CA PRO A 54 8.65 15.66 -10.29
C PRO A 54 9.42 16.36 -11.43
N VAL A 55 10.16 17.42 -11.11
CA VAL A 55 10.91 18.27 -12.05
C VAL A 55 12.41 18.23 -11.77
N ASP A 56 12.86 17.29 -10.93
CA ASP A 56 14.27 17.05 -10.60
C ASP A 56 15.04 18.33 -10.21
N ALA A 57 14.40 19.16 -9.38
CA ALA A 57 14.96 20.43 -8.90
C ALA A 57 15.84 20.26 -7.64
N ILE A 58 16.05 19.03 -7.14
CA ILE A 58 16.66 18.77 -5.84
C ILE A 58 17.91 17.91 -6.03
N LYS A 59 19.05 18.38 -5.51
CA LYS A 59 20.34 17.67 -5.57
C LYS A 59 20.91 17.49 -4.17
N LEU A 60 21.66 16.42 -3.97
CA LEU A 60 22.51 16.25 -2.80
C LEU A 60 23.91 16.75 -3.15
N VAL A 61 24.41 17.73 -2.39
CA VAL A 61 25.73 18.34 -2.60
C VAL A 61 26.53 18.29 -1.31
N GLU A 62 27.83 18.03 -1.43
CA GLU A 62 28.76 18.17 -0.31
C GLU A 62 29.26 19.61 -0.24
N LYS A 63 29.01 20.29 0.87
CA LYS A 63 29.53 21.65 1.10
C LYS A 63 29.83 21.91 2.57
N GLU A 64 30.55 22.99 2.84
CA GLU A 64 30.75 23.47 4.20
C GLU A 64 29.43 24.01 4.76
N SER A 65 29.04 23.47 5.91
CA SER A 65 27.83 23.89 6.61
C SER A 65 27.93 23.69 8.12
N GLU A 66 27.00 24.31 8.83
CA GLU A 66 26.75 24.10 10.26
C GLU A 66 26.52 22.62 10.55
N SER A 67 26.91 22.13 11.74
CA SER A 67 26.57 20.78 12.17
C SER A 67 25.04 20.59 12.21
N PHE A 68 24.59 19.38 11.89
CA PHE A 68 23.19 19.03 12.10
C PHE A 68 22.83 19.13 13.58
N ASN A 69 21.73 19.82 13.89
CA ASN A 69 21.32 20.07 15.28
C ASN A 69 20.35 18.99 15.76
N HIS A 70 20.88 18.01 16.51
CA HIS A 70 20.11 16.90 17.07
C HIS A 70 19.13 17.31 18.20
N GLU A 71 19.34 18.46 18.84
CA GLU A 71 18.56 18.90 20.02
C GLU A 71 17.30 19.69 19.66
N ARG A 72 17.10 20.04 18.38
CA ARG A 72 15.83 20.59 17.90
C ARG A 72 14.90 19.48 17.47
N SER A 73 14.22 18.89 18.44
CA SER A 73 12.96 18.16 18.27
C SER A 73 11.81 19.11 17.89
N ASN A 74 12.00 19.92 16.84
CA ASN A 74 10.88 20.49 16.09
C ASN A 74 10.33 19.45 15.10
N ILE A 75 10.28 18.18 15.53
CA ILE A 75 9.23 17.27 15.08
C ILE A 75 7.95 17.96 15.52
N LYS A 76 7.44 18.88 14.70
CA LYS A 76 6.03 19.21 14.70
C LYS A 76 5.37 17.91 14.27
N LEU A 77 5.12 17.03 15.25
CA LEU A 77 3.88 16.28 15.29
C LEU A 77 2.84 17.35 14.96
N LYS A 78 2.26 17.28 13.76
CA LYS A 78 1.18 18.19 13.37
C LYS A 78 0.10 17.99 14.42
N THR A 79 0.10 18.83 15.45
CA THR A 79 -1.07 19.04 16.29
C THR A 79 -2.06 19.71 15.36
N ASN A 80 -3.01 18.90 14.90
CA ASN A 80 -4.09 19.28 13.98
C ASN A 80 -4.91 20.41 14.61
N ASN A 81 -4.51 21.68 14.42
CA ASN A 81 -5.38 22.81 14.76
C ASN A 81 -5.39 23.93 13.73
N ASP A 82 -4.76 23.74 12.57
CA ASP A 82 -5.04 24.58 11.40
C ASP A 82 -5.78 23.73 10.37
N SER A 83 -7.04 24.10 10.15
CA SER A 83 -7.97 23.54 9.17
C SER A 83 -7.50 23.83 7.73
N VAL A 84 -6.39 23.23 7.34
CA VAL A 84 -6.15 22.91 5.94
C VAL A 84 -7.04 21.72 5.65
N GLN A 85 -8.10 21.93 4.87
CA GLN A 85 -8.98 20.89 4.38
C GLN A 85 -8.21 20.04 3.36
N PHE A 86 -7.22 19.28 3.84
CA PHE A 86 -6.62 18.19 3.09
C PHE A 86 -7.69 17.11 3.05
N SER A 87 -8.42 17.05 1.95
CA SER A 87 -9.23 15.88 1.61
C SER A 87 -8.25 14.73 1.39
N GLY A 88 -7.80 14.11 2.48
CA GLY A 88 -6.98 12.91 2.45
C GLY A 88 -7.67 11.89 1.56
N CYS A 89 -6.88 11.06 0.88
CA CYS A 89 -7.41 9.94 0.09
C CYS A 89 -8.51 9.25 0.91
N PRO A 90 -9.73 9.09 0.40
CA PRO A 90 -10.84 8.50 1.16
C PRO A 90 -10.44 7.18 1.84
N SER A 91 -9.55 6.40 1.22
CA SER A 91 -8.96 5.15 1.75
C SER A 91 -8.02 5.29 2.95
N ALA A 92 -7.71 6.52 3.38
CA ALA A 92 -6.80 6.81 4.49
C ALA A 92 -7.49 7.65 5.58
N GLN A 93 -8.80 7.89 5.47
CA GLN A 93 -9.56 8.60 6.49
C GLN A 93 -9.71 7.72 7.74
N THR A 94 -9.37 8.28 8.90
CA THR A 94 -9.63 7.65 10.19
C THR A 94 -11.13 7.64 10.46
N LYS A 95 -11.67 6.46 10.81
CA LYS A 95 -13.10 6.27 11.08
C LYS A 95 -13.28 5.36 12.29
N LEU A 96 -14.23 5.71 13.17
CA LEU A 96 -14.78 4.80 14.16
C LEU A 96 -16.01 4.13 13.55
N ILE A 97 -16.16 2.83 13.76
CA ILE A 97 -17.28 2.04 13.26
C ILE A 97 -17.98 1.45 14.47
N ASP A 98 -19.16 1.98 14.78
CA ASP A 98 -20.04 1.45 15.80
C ASP A 98 -20.94 0.38 15.16
N HIS A 99 -20.90 -0.83 15.71
CA HIS A 99 -21.79 -1.91 15.35
C HIS A 99 -22.77 -2.14 16.50
N GLU A 100 -24.07 -2.21 16.20
CA GLU A 100 -25.05 -2.71 17.17
C GLU A 100 -24.76 -4.20 17.42
N GLU A 101 -24.74 -4.63 18.68
CA GLU A 101 -24.57 -6.04 19.03
C GLU A 101 -25.82 -6.83 18.59
N GLU A 102 -25.75 -7.49 17.44
CA GLU A 102 -26.76 -8.47 17.04
C GLU A 102 -26.60 -9.77 17.86
N GLU A 103 -27.69 -10.45 18.20
CA GLU A 103 -27.64 -11.78 18.83
C GLU A 103 -27.00 -12.79 17.88
N VAL A 104 -25.68 -12.94 17.98
CA VAL A 104 -24.95 -13.91 17.20
C VAL A 104 -25.23 -15.32 17.74
N ALA A 105 -25.62 -16.25 16.86
CA ALA A 105 -25.78 -17.66 17.22
C ALA A 105 -24.53 -18.18 17.97
N LYS A 106 -24.72 -18.91 19.07
CA LYS A 106 -23.65 -19.40 19.97
C LYS A 106 -22.47 -19.99 19.17
N HIS A 107 -21.33 -19.30 19.18
CA HIS A 107 -20.12 -19.72 18.49
C HIS A 107 -19.38 -20.81 19.29
N GLY A 108 -19.41 -22.05 18.79
CA GLY A 108 -18.40 -23.05 19.14
C GLY A 108 -17.07 -22.76 18.44
N ASN A 109 -15.99 -23.45 18.82
CA ASN A 109 -14.70 -23.37 18.12
C ASN A 109 -14.89 -23.72 16.63
N GLN A 110 -14.72 -22.73 15.75
CA GLN A 110 -14.75 -22.95 14.30
C GLN A 110 -13.38 -23.46 13.83
N PRO A 111 -13.32 -24.56 13.05
CA PRO A 111 -12.06 -25.02 12.50
C PRO A 111 -11.56 -24.06 11.41
N SER A 112 -10.23 -23.84 11.37
CA SER A 112 -9.60 -23.10 10.27
C SER A 112 -9.91 -23.74 8.92
N ARG A 113 -10.14 -22.90 7.90
CA ARG A 113 -10.36 -23.33 6.51
C ARG A 113 -9.10 -23.22 5.64
N LEU A 114 -7.98 -22.79 6.23
CA LEU A 114 -6.70 -22.69 5.53
C LEU A 114 -6.18 -24.07 5.15
N ARG A 115 -5.69 -24.23 3.91
CA ARG A 115 -5.23 -25.51 3.36
C ARG A 115 -3.77 -25.52 2.95
N GLN A 116 -3.12 -24.36 2.95
CA GLN A 116 -1.75 -24.21 2.49
C GLN A 116 -1.02 -23.09 3.25
N TRP A 117 0.31 -23.18 3.24
CA TRP A 117 1.23 -22.17 3.73
C TRP A 117 2.50 -22.19 2.85
N PRO A 118 3.14 -21.04 2.55
CA PRO A 118 2.77 -19.66 2.90
C PRO A 118 1.53 -19.17 2.14
N ILE A 119 1.03 -17.98 2.51
CA ILE A 119 -0.19 -17.38 1.94
C ILE A 119 0.05 -16.04 1.23
N GLN A 120 1.19 -15.39 1.48
CA GLN A 120 1.55 -14.12 0.86
C GLN A 120 2.02 -14.36 -0.57
N LEU A 121 1.44 -13.68 -1.56
CA LEU A 121 1.71 -13.89 -2.99
C LEU A 121 3.21 -13.84 -3.30
N HIS A 122 3.94 -12.90 -2.71
CA HIS A 122 5.38 -12.78 -2.88
C HIS A 122 6.16 -14.06 -2.50
N LEU A 123 5.67 -14.84 -1.53
CA LEU A 123 6.32 -16.06 -1.04
C LEU A 123 5.85 -17.35 -1.73
N LEU A 124 4.79 -17.29 -2.54
CA LEU A 124 4.25 -18.49 -3.19
C LEU A 124 5.21 -19.00 -4.27
N ASN A 125 5.40 -20.32 -4.27
CA ASN A 125 6.02 -21.06 -5.37
C ASN A 125 4.94 -21.37 -6.42
N PRO A 126 5.09 -20.91 -7.67
CA PRO A 126 4.13 -21.17 -8.73
C PRO A 126 3.84 -22.66 -9.00
N GLU A 127 4.80 -23.54 -8.75
CA GLU A 127 4.66 -24.99 -9.02
C GLU A 127 4.16 -25.79 -7.81
N ALA A 128 3.77 -25.11 -6.72
CA ALA A 128 3.33 -25.79 -5.52
C ALA A 128 2.09 -26.67 -5.77
N PRO A 129 2.02 -27.89 -5.19
CA PRO A 129 1.00 -28.88 -5.53
C PRO A 129 -0.44 -28.45 -5.22
N TYR A 130 -0.62 -27.52 -4.27
CA TYR A 130 -1.93 -27.00 -3.90
C TYR A 130 -2.57 -26.09 -4.98
N PHE A 131 -1.89 -25.82 -6.10
CA PHE A 131 -2.45 -25.11 -7.25
C PHE A 131 -2.98 -26.01 -8.36
N LYS A 132 -2.59 -27.29 -8.43
CA LYS A 132 -2.82 -28.16 -9.61
C LYS A 132 -4.26 -28.25 -10.10
N ASP A 133 -5.25 -28.13 -9.22
CA ASP A 133 -6.68 -28.17 -9.54
C ASP A 133 -7.49 -27.23 -8.64
N ALA A 134 -6.92 -26.05 -8.35
CA ALA A 134 -7.39 -25.18 -7.29
C ALA A 134 -8.51 -24.23 -7.71
N ASN A 135 -9.37 -23.89 -6.75
CA ASN A 135 -10.11 -22.64 -6.78
C ASN A 135 -9.23 -21.59 -6.09
N LEU A 136 -8.80 -20.56 -6.81
CA LEU A 136 -7.94 -19.52 -6.27
C LEU A 136 -8.77 -18.43 -5.58
N LEU A 137 -8.31 -17.96 -4.44
CA LEU A 137 -8.73 -16.73 -3.79
C LEU A 137 -7.55 -15.75 -3.82
N LEU A 138 -7.64 -14.71 -4.64
CA LEU A 138 -6.72 -13.58 -4.60
C LEU A 138 -7.31 -12.52 -3.67
N CYS A 139 -6.69 -12.30 -2.51
CA CYS A 139 -7.29 -11.54 -1.41
C CYS A 139 -6.45 -10.34 -1.00
N ALA A 140 -7.09 -9.19 -0.82
CA ALA A 140 -6.47 -8.07 -0.13
C ALA A 140 -6.42 -8.31 1.39
N ASP A 141 -5.39 -7.81 2.06
CA ASP A 141 -5.13 -8.02 3.49
C ASP A 141 -6.32 -7.65 4.37
N CYS A 142 -6.89 -6.46 4.16
CA CYS A 142 -7.96 -5.92 4.98
C CYS A 142 -9.25 -6.76 4.93
N VAL A 143 -9.48 -7.52 3.85
CA VAL A 143 -10.68 -8.36 3.72
C VAL A 143 -10.75 -9.41 4.83
N MET A 144 -9.60 -9.96 5.24
CA MET A 144 -9.55 -10.99 6.29
C MET A 144 -9.94 -10.43 7.66
N ALA A 145 -9.63 -9.17 7.93
CA ALA A 145 -9.95 -8.52 9.20
C ALA A 145 -11.36 -7.90 9.18
N SER A 146 -11.84 -7.45 8.01
CA SER A 146 -13.12 -6.76 7.88
C SER A 146 -14.30 -7.70 7.67
N TYR A 147 -14.13 -8.85 7.00
CA TYR A 147 -15.24 -9.74 6.69
C TYR A 147 -15.36 -10.88 7.71
N GLY A 148 -16.34 -10.79 8.61
CA GLY A 148 -16.49 -11.76 9.71
C GLY A 148 -16.59 -13.22 9.25
N ASP A 149 -17.31 -13.49 8.16
CA ASP A 149 -17.48 -14.84 7.60
C ASP A 149 -16.36 -15.28 6.65
N PHE A 150 -15.21 -14.60 6.65
CA PHE A 150 -14.12 -14.82 5.70
C PHE A 150 -13.74 -16.30 5.53
N GLN A 151 -13.54 -17.02 6.64
CA GLN A 151 -13.11 -18.42 6.63
C GLN A 151 -14.14 -19.32 5.93
N GLU A 152 -15.44 -19.18 6.27
CA GLU A 152 -16.49 -20.03 5.71
C GLU A 152 -16.90 -19.64 4.29
N LYS A 153 -17.04 -18.35 4.00
CA LYS A 153 -17.66 -17.86 2.76
C LYS A 153 -16.66 -17.50 1.67
N LEU A 154 -15.41 -17.16 2.01
CA LEU A 154 -14.37 -16.85 1.02
C LEU A 154 -13.28 -17.92 0.96
N LEU A 155 -12.71 -18.34 2.09
CA LEU A 155 -11.52 -19.22 2.08
C LEU A 155 -11.84 -20.70 1.87
N LYS A 156 -12.98 -21.18 2.39
CA LYS A 156 -13.36 -22.59 2.32
C LYS A 156 -13.27 -23.15 0.90
N ASN A 157 -12.58 -24.28 0.76
CA ASN A 157 -12.34 -24.98 -0.50
C ASN A 157 -11.51 -24.19 -1.54
N ARG A 158 -10.80 -23.14 -1.12
CA ARG A 158 -9.91 -22.36 -1.98
C ARG A 158 -8.46 -22.39 -1.51
N THR A 159 -7.56 -22.27 -2.46
CA THR A 159 -6.16 -21.90 -2.23
C THR A 159 -6.09 -20.39 -2.24
N ILE A 160 -5.45 -19.77 -1.26
CA ILE A 160 -5.34 -18.31 -1.12
C ILE A 160 -3.97 -17.76 -1.54
N ALA A 161 -3.99 -16.61 -2.21
CA ALA A 161 -2.85 -15.73 -2.41
C ALA A 161 -3.22 -14.33 -1.89
N ILE A 162 -2.46 -13.80 -0.95
CA ILE A 162 -2.67 -12.49 -0.35
C ILE A 162 -1.77 -11.46 -1.04
N ALA A 163 -2.33 -10.31 -1.39
CA ALA A 163 -1.61 -9.18 -1.97
C ALA A 163 -2.29 -7.85 -1.64
N CYS A 164 -1.51 -6.84 -1.27
CA CYS A 164 -1.96 -5.49 -1.00
C CYS A 164 -1.22 -4.49 -1.91
N PRO A 165 -1.84 -3.99 -3.00
CA PRO A 165 -1.20 -3.08 -3.94
C PRO A 165 -0.66 -1.78 -3.34
N LYS A 166 -1.17 -1.40 -2.16
CA LYS A 166 -0.74 -0.19 -1.42
C LYS A 166 0.49 -0.43 -0.54
N LEU A 167 0.64 -1.64 0.00
CA LEU A 167 1.66 -1.94 1.02
C LEU A 167 2.80 -2.78 0.44
N ASP A 168 2.50 -3.62 -0.55
CA ASP A 168 3.48 -4.52 -1.14
C ASP A 168 4.35 -3.80 -2.18
N ASN A 169 5.59 -4.29 -2.33
CA ASN A 169 6.32 -4.10 -3.57
C ASN A 169 5.73 -5.04 -4.63
N THR A 170 4.85 -4.49 -5.46
CA THR A 170 4.09 -5.25 -6.47
C THR A 170 4.90 -5.60 -7.72
N GLN A 171 6.16 -5.17 -7.80
CA GLN A 171 7.06 -5.56 -8.90
C GLN A 171 7.15 -7.09 -8.96
N GLY A 172 6.82 -7.68 -10.12
CA GLY A 172 6.85 -9.13 -10.30
C GLY A 172 5.53 -9.86 -10.01
N TYR A 173 4.48 -9.18 -9.52
CA TYR A 173 3.23 -9.85 -9.15
C TYR A 173 2.45 -10.33 -10.37
N VAL A 174 2.46 -9.56 -11.45
CA VAL A 174 1.85 -9.96 -12.73
C VAL A 174 2.54 -11.21 -13.26
N GLU A 175 3.88 -11.22 -13.27
CA GLU A 175 4.69 -12.34 -13.75
C GLU A 175 4.46 -13.59 -12.89
N LYS A 176 4.47 -13.44 -11.56
CA LYS A 176 4.25 -14.55 -10.64
C LYS A 176 2.85 -15.15 -10.78
N LEU A 177 1.81 -14.31 -10.85
CA LEU A 177 0.45 -14.79 -11.10
C LEU A 177 0.36 -15.45 -12.49
N THR A 178 0.95 -14.85 -13.52
CA THR A 178 1.00 -15.43 -14.87
C THR A 178 1.60 -16.84 -14.81
N GLN A 179 2.70 -17.03 -14.09
CA GLN A 179 3.33 -18.35 -13.91
C GLN A 179 2.39 -19.33 -13.20
N ILE A 180 1.78 -18.93 -12.08
CA ILE A 180 0.79 -19.75 -11.36
C ILE A 180 -0.33 -20.20 -12.30
N LEU A 181 -0.87 -19.28 -13.10
CA LEU A 181 -1.97 -19.56 -14.03
C LEU A 181 -1.54 -20.44 -15.21
N LYS A 182 -0.31 -20.29 -15.73
CA LYS A 182 0.20 -21.09 -16.86
C LYS A 182 0.48 -22.54 -16.47
N VAL A 183 1.14 -22.76 -15.33
CA VAL A 183 1.65 -24.10 -14.96
C VAL A 183 0.64 -24.94 -14.19
N ASN A 184 -0.53 -24.39 -13.83
CA ASN A 184 -1.57 -25.07 -13.08
C ASN A 184 -2.94 -25.02 -13.77
N ASN A 185 -3.82 -25.96 -13.40
CA ASN A 185 -5.22 -25.92 -13.78
C ASN A 185 -6.06 -25.22 -12.70
N ILE A 186 -6.03 -23.88 -12.70
CA ILE A 186 -6.88 -23.08 -11.81
C ILE A 186 -8.30 -23.05 -12.37
N LYS A 187 -9.25 -23.58 -11.59
CA LYS A 187 -10.65 -23.80 -12.02
C LYS A 187 -11.50 -22.54 -11.95
N THR A 188 -11.33 -21.75 -10.89
CA THR A 188 -12.02 -20.47 -10.68
C THR A 188 -11.12 -19.53 -9.91
N ILE A 189 -11.34 -18.23 -10.07
CA ILE A 189 -10.67 -17.20 -9.28
C ILE A 189 -11.74 -16.34 -8.60
N VAL A 190 -11.60 -16.17 -7.28
CA VAL A 190 -12.32 -15.14 -6.54
C VAL A 190 -11.35 -14.06 -6.14
N VAL A 191 -11.72 -12.81 -6.44
CA VAL A 191 -11.00 -11.64 -5.95
C VAL A 191 -11.73 -11.10 -4.73
N GLY A 192 -11.14 -11.24 -3.55
CA GLY A 192 -11.63 -10.60 -2.34
C GLY A 192 -10.95 -9.25 -2.19
N ARG A 193 -11.69 -8.14 -2.30
CA ARG A 193 -11.10 -6.80 -2.16
C ARG A 193 -11.98 -5.88 -1.34
N MET A 194 -11.38 -4.83 -0.77
CA MET A 194 -12.16 -3.76 -0.13
C MET A 194 -12.75 -2.81 -1.18
N GLU A 195 -13.80 -2.08 -0.82
CA GLU A 195 -14.44 -1.06 -1.66
C GLU A 195 -13.53 0.15 -1.97
N VAL A 196 -12.49 0.34 -1.14
CA VAL A 196 -11.59 1.48 -1.24
C VAL A 196 -10.70 1.40 -2.51
N PRO A 197 -10.38 2.54 -3.14
CA PRO A 197 -9.66 2.57 -4.40
C PRO A 197 -8.26 1.94 -4.35
N CYS A 198 -7.61 1.90 -3.18
CA CYS A 198 -6.29 1.27 -3.06
C CYS A 198 -6.30 -0.25 -3.31
N CYS A 199 -7.47 -0.88 -3.20
CA CYS A 199 -7.65 -2.30 -3.52
C CYS A 199 -7.88 -2.56 -5.02
N GLY A 200 -8.18 -1.55 -5.85
CA GLY A 200 -8.42 -1.73 -7.29
C GLY A 200 -7.20 -2.25 -8.07
N GLY A 201 -5.99 -2.02 -7.54
CA GLY A 201 -4.75 -2.52 -8.13
C GLY A 201 -4.70 -4.05 -8.21
N ILE A 202 -5.33 -4.78 -7.28
CA ILE A 202 -5.28 -6.25 -7.26
C ILE A 202 -6.01 -6.83 -8.47
N THR A 203 -7.15 -6.23 -8.84
CA THR A 203 -7.96 -6.60 -10.00
C THR A 203 -7.21 -6.28 -11.30
N THR A 204 -6.45 -5.19 -11.33
CA THR A 204 -5.62 -4.81 -12.48
C THR A 204 -4.48 -5.80 -12.70
N ILE A 205 -3.76 -6.16 -11.62
CA ILE A 205 -2.68 -7.16 -11.64
C ILE A 205 -3.22 -8.50 -12.14
N LEU A 206 -4.38 -8.95 -11.63
CA LEU A 206 -4.98 -10.22 -12.06
C LEU A 206 -5.38 -10.19 -13.54
N LYS A 207 -6.00 -9.11 -14.03
CA LYS A 207 -6.38 -8.98 -15.44
C LYS A 207 -5.16 -9.12 -16.35
N GLN A 208 -4.09 -8.39 -16.06
CA GLN A 208 -2.84 -8.49 -16.83
C GLN A 208 -2.25 -9.91 -16.76
N ALA A 209 -2.31 -10.57 -15.61
CA ALA A 209 -1.83 -11.94 -15.47
C ALA A 209 -2.66 -12.95 -16.27
N LEU A 210 -3.99 -12.79 -16.32
CA LEU A 210 -4.88 -13.60 -17.14
C LEU A 210 -4.58 -13.42 -18.63
N ASP A 211 -4.48 -12.17 -19.09
CA ASP A 211 -4.14 -11.82 -20.47
C ASP A 211 -2.80 -12.45 -20.87
N ASN A 212 -1.76 -12.28 -20.05
CA ASN A 212 -0.42 -12.84 -20.29
C ASN A 212 -0.38 -14.37 -20.18
N SER A 213 -1.31 -14.98 -19.44
CA SER A 213 -1.42 -16.43 -19.28
C SER A 213 -2.10 -17.11 -20.46
N GLU A 214 -2.86 -16.36 -21.26
CA GLU A 214 -3.73 -16.85 -22.33
C GLU A 214 -4.73 -17.91 -21.83
N LYS A 215 -5.12 -17.84 -20.55
CA LYS A 215 -6.10 -18.74 -19.92
C LYS A 215 -7.44 -18.03 -19.80
N ASP A 216 -8.50 -18.74 -20.17
CA ASP A 216 -9.87 -18.34 -19.88
C ASP A 216 -10.33 -19.02 -18.58
N ILE A 217 -10.36 -18.24 -17.49
CA ILE A 217 -10.72 -18.74 -16.14
C ILE A 217 -11.85 -17.88 -15.59
N PRO A 218 -12.96 -18.48 -15.10
CA PRO A 218 -14.04 -17.71 -14.48
C PRO A 218 -13.55 -16.91 -13.26
N VAL A 219 -13.74 -15.58 -13.31
CA VAL A 219 -13.42 -14.65 -12.23
C VAL A 219 -14.69 -14.11 -11.60
N ARG A 220 -14.76 -14.12 -10.26
CA ARG A 220 -15.79 -13.42 -9.49
C ARG A 220 -15.15 -12.45 -8.51
N GLU A 221 -15.59 -11.21 -8.49
CA GLU A 221 -15.15 -10.23 -7.51
C GLU A 221 -16.12 -10.20 -6.32
N VAL A 222 -15.57 -10.09 -5.11
CA VAL A 222 -16.31 -9.87 -3.86
C VAL A 222 -15.75 -8.61 -3.23
N VAL A 223 -16.60 -7.58 -3.18
CA VAL A 223 -16.22 -6.28 -2.65
C VAL A 223 -16.74 -6.17 -1.22
N ILE A 224 -15.83 -5.95 -0.28
CA ILE A 224 -16.14 -5.76 1.15
C ILE A 224 -16.11 -4.26 1.45
N SER A 225 -17.17 -3.74 2.06
CA SER A 225 -17.21 -2.35 2.52
C SER A 225 -16.31 -2.14 3.73
N VAL A 226 -15.99 -0.88 4.04
CA VAL A 226 -15.14 -0.53 5.19
C VAL A 226 -15.74 -0.96 6.54
N ASP A 227 -17.06 -1.15 6.60
CA ASP A 227 -17.82 -1.71 7.74
C ASP A 227 -18.08 -3.22 7.63
N GLY A 228 -17.40 -3.94 6.72
CA GLY A 228 -17.39 -5.40 6.71
C GLY A 228 -18.54 -6.10 5.98
N LYS A 229 -19.41 -5.35 5.29
CA LYS A 229 -20.53 -5.90 4.50
C LYS A 229 -20.09 -6.28 3.09
N VAL A 230 -20.71 -7.31 2.52
CA VAL A 230 -20.51 -7.67 1.11
C VAL A 230 -21.38 -6.77 0.24
N LYS A 231 -20.79 -6.19 -0.83
CA LYS A 231 -21.49 -5.42 -1.86
C LYS A 231 -21.77 -6.24 -3.11
#